data_AF-A0A2T6E1Y9-F1
#
_entry.id   AF-A0A2T6E1Y9-F1
#
_cell.length_a   1.000
_cell.length_b   1.000
_cell.length_c   1.000
_cell.angle_alpha   90.00
_cell.angle_beta   90.00
_cell.angle_gamma   90.00
#
_symmetry.space_group_name_H-M   'P 1'
#
loop_
_entity.id
_entity.type
_entity.pdbx_description
1 polymer ?
#
loop_
_entity_poly.entity_id
_entity_poly.type
_entity_poly.pdbx_seq_one_letter_code
_entity_poly.pdbx_strand_id
1 'polypeptide(L)'
;MSAFQWRGWLVALAIFILGTAVGATVMASFGIRAFRRAMQAPEARIGFADRAAARMGADLKTHLNLTPEEAEQVQALLNESARNMRALRVRMAAQAAAELRASTARIAASLPPEKRPEFYRLIAKRYHRLGLPAPTPEAAP
;
A
#
# COMPACT_ATOMS: atom_id res chain seq x y z
N MET A 1 -21.06 42.12 4.15
CA MET A 1 -20.40 41.14 5.05
C MET A 1 -19.45 41.89 5.94
N SER A 2 -19.64 41.86 7.26
CA SER A 2 -18.84 42.67 8.18
C SER A 2 -17.40 42.14 8.23
N ALA A 3 -16.42 43.03 8.41
CA ALA A 3 -14.98 42.69 8.48
C ALA A 3 -14.66 41.58 9.52
N PHE A 4 -15.54 41.38 10.49
CA PHE A 4 -15.45 40.34 11.51
C PHE A 4 -15.74 38.93 10.96
N GLN A 5 -16.72 38.80 10.05
CA GLN A 5 -17.09 37.52 9.43
C GLN A 5 -15.99 37.01 8.47
N TRP A 6 -15.33 37.93 7.75
CA TRP A 6 -14.25 37.58 6.82
C TRP A 6 -13.00 37.03 7.53
N ARG A 7 -12.63 37.64 8.67
CA ARG A 7 -11.51 37.18 9.49
C ARG A 7 -11.79 35.81 10.12
N GLY A 8 -13.02 35.56 10.57
CA GLY A 8 -13.42 34.25 11.07
C GLY A 8 -13.33 33.16 10.00
N TRP A 9 -13.73 33.47 8.77
CA TRP A 9 -13.65 32.51 7.66
C TRP A 9 -12.21 32.18 7.24
N LEU A 10 -11.30 33.17 7.27
CA LEU A 10 -9.88 32.95 7.01
C LEU A 10 -9.22 32.04 8.07
N VAL A 11 -9.58 32.20 9.34
CA VAL A 11 -9.08 31.33 10.43
C VAL A 11 -9.61 29.90 10.26
N ALA A 12 -10.88 29.74 9.92
CA ALA A 12 -11.47 28.43 9.65
C ALA A 12 -10.79 27.73 8.45
N LEU A 13 -10.56 28.47 7.36
CA LEU A 13 -9.86 27.97 6.18
C LEU A 13 -8.41 27.57 6.50
N ALA A 14 -7.70 28.36 7.30
CA ALA A 14 -6.34 28.05 7.73
C ALA A 14 -6.27 26.75 8.56
N ILE A 15 -7.19 26.56 9.50
CA ILE A 15 -7.29 25.33 10.30
C ILE A 15 -7.62 24.13 9.41
N PHE A 16 -8.52 24.30 8.43
CA PHE A 16 -8.90 23.25 7.50
C PHE A 16 -7.73 22.81 6.60
N ILE A 17 -6.98 23.77 6.05
CA ILE A 17 -5.77 23.49 5.25
C ILE A 17 -4.71 22.80 6.12
N LEU A 18 -4.52 23.24 7.35
CA LEU A 18 -3.55 22.64 8.27
C LEU A 18 -3.94 21.20 8.63
N GLY A 19 -5.22 20.95 8.93
CA GLY A 19 -5.74 19.63 9.24
C GLY A 19 -5.65 18.67 8.05
N THR A 20 -5.97 19.12 6.84
CA THR A 20 -5.85 18.31 5.61
C THR A 20 -4.39 18.02 5.26
N ALA A 21 -3.47 18.98 5.42
CA ALA A 21 -2.05 18.76 5.21
C ALA A 21 -1.48 17.73 6.19
N VAL A 22 -1.82 17.82 7.47
CA VAL A 22 -1.40 16.85 8.50
C VAL A 22 -2.01 15.48 8.22
N GLY A 23 -3.30 15.40 7.94
CA GLY A 23 -4.00 14.15 7.60
C GLY A 23 -3.42 13.46 6.37
N ALA A 24 -3.18 14.21 5.30
CA ALA A 24 -2.57 13.69 4.07
C ALA A 24 -1.15 13.18 4.31
N THR A 25 -0.36 13.87 5.14
CA THR A 25 1.02 13.48 5.45
C THR A 25 1.06 12.20 6.30
N VAL A 26 0.17 12.09 7.31
CA VAL A 26 0.01 10.88 8.12
C VAL A 26 -0.46 9.71 7.25
N MET A 27 -1.47 9.91 6.40
CA MET A 27 -2.01 8.84 5.56
C MET A 27 -1.02 8.39 4.48
N ALA A 28 -0.26 9.30 3.88
CA ALA A 28 0.79 8.97 2.92
C ALA A 28 1.95 8.21 3.60
N SER A 29 2.39 8.64 4.78
CA SER A 29 3.49 7.99 5.50
C SER A 29 3.09 6.61 6.05
N PHE A 30 1.86 6.47 6.57
CA PHE A 30 1.31 5.18 7.00
C PHE A 30 1.03 4.26 5.81
N GLY A 31 0.48 4.78 4.71
CA GLY A 31 0.25 4.05 3.48
C GLY A 31 1.55 3.53 2.85
N ILE A 32 2.59 4.36 2.78
CA ILE A 32 3.91 3.94 2.29
C ILE A 32 4.55 2.91 3.22
N ARG A 33 4.47 3.07 4.54
CA ARG A 33 4.99 2.06 5.49
C ARG A 33 4.21 0.75 5.43
N ALA A 34 2.88 0.80 5.33
CA ALA A 34 2.02 -0.36 5.22
C ALA A 34 2.27 -1.09 3.90
N PHE A 35 2.41 -0.35 2.80
CA PHE A 35 2.72 -0.88 1.47
C PHE A 35 4.12 -1.50 1.42
N ARG A 36 5.14 -0.82 1.96
CA ARG A 36 6.50 -1.36 2.07
C ARG A 36 6.52 -2.62 2.93
N ARG A 37 5.82 -2.64 4.07
CA ARG A 37 5.66 -3.87 4.87
C ARG A 37 4.89 -4.96 4.13
N ALA A 38 3.89 -4.61 3.33
CA ALA A 38 3.11 -5.59 2.54
C ALA A 38 3.90 -6.18 1.37
N MET A 39 4.83 -5.42 0.78
CA MET A 39 5.71 -5.88 -0.30
C MET A 39 6.96 -6.60 0.21
N GLN A 40 7.48 -6.23 1.39
CA GLN A 40 8.68 -6.83 1.98
C GLN A 40 8.40 -7.91 3.03
N ALA A 41 7.13 -8.13 3.42
CA ALA A 41 6.80 -9.17 4.39
C ALA A 41 7.08 -10.56 3.78
N PRO A 42 7.96 -11.37 4.40
CA PRO A 42 8.18 -12.75 4.00
C PRO A 42 6.88 -13.56 4.03
N GLU A 43 6.82 -14.62 3.23
CA GLU A 43 5.71 -15.59 3.23
C GLU A 43 5.48 -16.29 4.60
N ALA A 44 6.33 -16.06 5.59
CA ALA A 44 6.22 -16.67 6.92
C ALA A 44 5.59 -15.78 8.01
N ARG A 45 5.42 -14.47 7.80
CA ARG A 45 4.83 -13.60 8.84
C ARG A 45 3.30 -13.68 8.80
N ILE A 46 2.66 -13.84 9.97
CA ILE A 46 1.21 -13.70 10.16
C ILE A 46 0.78 -12.36 9.55
N GLY A 47 0.09 -12.44 8.41
CA GLY A 47 -0.30 -11.30 7.59
C GLY A 47 -1.50 -10.56 8.16
N PHE A 48 -1.88 -9.48 7.49
CA PHE A 48 -3.15 -8.80 7.78
C PHE A 48 -4.34 -9.75 7.55
N ALA A 49 -4.28 -10.57 6.49
CA ALA A 49 -5.30 -11.56 6.17
C ALA A 49 -5.45 -12.64 7.25
N ASP A 50 -4.34 -13.15 7.80
CA ASP A 50 -4.38 -14.16 8.86
C ASP A 50 -5.00 -13.59 10.16
N ARG A 51 -4.66 -12.34 10.51
CA ARG A 51 -5.27 -11.65 11.66
C ARG A 51 -6.75 -11.35 11.44
N ALA A 52 -7.14 -10.99 10.22
CA ALA A 52 -8.53 -10.77 9.86
C ALA A 52 -9.32 -12.09 9.93
N ALA A 53 -8.76 -13.19 9.41
CA ALA A 53 -9.35 -14.52 9.49
C ALA A 53 -9.56 -14.98 10.94
N ALA A 54 -8.56 -14.80 11.82
CA ALA A 54 -8.68 -15.14 13.22
C ALA A 54 -9.74 -14.30 13.95
N ARG A 55 -9.80 -12.99 13.65
CA ARG A 55 -10.81 -12.09 14.25
C ARG A 55 -12.21 -12.44 13.77
N MET A 56 -12.40 -12.64 12.46
CA MET A 56 -13.69 -13.03 11.89
C MET A 56 -14.16 -14.38 12.44
N GLY A 57 -13.25 -15.35 12.60
CA GLY A 57 -13.58 -16.64 13.19
C GLY A 57 -14.05 -16.52 14.65
N ALA A 58 -13.37 -15.68 15.45
CA ALA A 58 -13.80 -15.39 16.81
C ALA A 58 -15.17 -14.69 16.86
N ASP A 59 -15.37 -13.66 16.02
CA ASP A 59 -16.63 -12.93 15.94
C ASP A 59 -17.78 -13.87 15.51
N LEU A 60 -17.58 -14.71 14.49
CA LEU A 60 -18.58 -15.67 14.02
C LEU A 60 -18.91 -16.73 15.07
N LYS A 61 -17.91 -17.26 15.75
CA LYS A 61 -18.11 -18.21 16.85
C LYS A 61 -19.00 -17.61 17.94
N THR A 62 -18.73 -16.37 18.35
CA THR A 62 -19.49 -15.68 19.40
C THR A 62 -20.90 -15.30 18.95
N HIS A 63 -21.06 -14.77 17.74
CA HIS A 63 -22.36 -14.26 17.29
C HIS A 63 -23.32 -15.34 16.77
N LEU A 64 -22.80 -16.46 16.27
CA LEU A 64 -23.61 -17.55 15.73
C LEU A 64 -23.73 -18.72 16.70
N ASN A 65 -23.11 -18.65 17.88
CA ASN A 65 -23.07 -19.75 18.87
C ASN A 65 -22.66 -21.09 18.24
N LEU A 66 -21.64 -21.06 17.37
CA LEU A 66 -21.18 -22.24 16.64
C LEU A 66 -20.71 -23.33 17.61
N THR A 67 -21.02 -24.59 17.28
CA THR A 67 -20.40 -25.73 17.97
C THR A 67 -18.89 -25.75 17.74
N PRO A 68 -18.10 -26.46 18.56
CA PRO A 68 -16.66 -26.61 18.33
C PRO A 68 -16.34 -27.09 16.91
N GLU A 69 -17.11 -28.04 16.39
CA GLU A 69 -16.92 -28.62 15.06
C GLU A 69 -17.25 -27.62 13.95
N GLU A 70 -18.35 -26.86 14.09
CA GLU A 70 -18.74 -25.81 13.14
C GLU A 70 -17.73 -24.66 13.13
N ALA A 71 -17.26 -24.25 14.32
CA ALA A 71 -16.24 -23.20 14.45
C ALA A 71 -14.93 -23.61 13.80
N GLU A 72 -14.53 -24.89 13.90
CA GLU A 72 -13.32 -25.41 13.25
C GLU A 72 -13.45 -25.38 11.72
N GLN A 73 -14.60 -25.80 11.18
CA GLN A 73 -14.87 -25.74 9.73
C GLN A 73 -14.85 -24.30 9.20
N VAL A 74 -15.51 -23.37 9.88
CA VAL A 74 -15.50 -21.95 9.52
C VAL A 74 -14.08 -21.38 9.57
N GLN A 75 -13.31 -21.70 10.62
CA GLN A 75 -11.93 -21.24 10.74
C GLN A 75 -11.04 -21.81 9.62
N ALA A 76 -11.25 -23.06 9.21
CA ALA A 76 -10.52 -23.67 8.10
C ALA A 76 -10.78 -22.93 6.78
N LEU A 77 -12.03 -22.58 6.48
CA LEU A 77 -12.41 -21.79 5.31
C LEU A 77 -11.79 -20.38 5.33
N LEU A 78 -11.82 -19.71 6.48
CA LEU A 78 -11.21 -18.38 6.64
C LEU A 78 -9.69 -18.44 6.46
N ASN A 79 -9.03 -19.48 6.97
CA ASN A 79 -7.60 -19.71 6.79
C ASN A 79 -7.24 -20.01 5.33
N GLU A 80 -8.07 -20.78 4.63
CA GLU A 80 -7.92 -20.99 3.19
C GLU A 80 -8.04 -19.68 2.40
N SER A 81 -9.06 -18.87 2.70
CA SER A 81 -9.22 -17.56 2.10
C SER A 81 -8.01 -16.66 2.35
N ALA A 82 -7.48 -16.62 3.58
CA ALA A 82 -6.28 -15.87 3.91
C ALA A 82 -5.05 -16.33 3.11
N ARG A 83 -4.87 -17.64 2.92
CA ARG A 83 -3.82 -18.22 2.05
C ARG A 83 -4.00 -17.79 0.60
N ASN A 84 -5.22 -17.83 0.08
CA ASN A 84 -5.52 -17.41 -1.29
C ASN A 84 -5.24 -15.91 -1.51
N MET A 85 -5.64 -15.07 -0.56
CA MET A 85 -5.33 -13.63 -0.59
C MET A 85 -3.82 -13.36 -0.55
N ARG A 86 -3.06 -14.13 0.24
CA ARG A 86 -1.60 -14.05 0.26
C ARG A 86 -1.02 -14.35 -1.11
N ALA A 87 -1.42 -15.47 -1.72
CA ALA A 87 -0.92 -15.87 -3.03
C ALA A 87 -1.27 -14.82 -4.11
N LEU A 88 -2.48 -14.29 -4.09
CA LEU A 88 -2.91 -13.24 -5.01
C LEU A 88 -2.06 -11.98 -4.87
N ARG A 89 -1.82 -11.53 -3.64
CA ARG A 89 -0.97 -10.35 -3.37
C ARG A 89 0.45 -10.54 -3.92
N VAL A 90 1.05 -11.72 -3.76
CA VAL A 90 2.39 -12.00 -4.28
C VAL A 90 2.40 -11.90 -5.81
N ARG A 91 1.43 -12.52 -6.49
CA ARG A 91 1.30 -12.46 -7.96
C ARG A 91 1.11 -11.03 -8.46
N MET A 92 0.20 -10.28 -7.84
CA MET A 92 -0.11 -8.90 -8.23
C MET A 92 1.07 -7.96 -7.97
N ALA A 93 1.78 -8.13 -6.86
CA ALA A 93 2.98 -7.34 -6.57
C ALA A 93 4.08 -7.58 -7.63
N ALA A 94 4.28 -8.84 -8.04
CA ALA A 94 5.23 -9.17 -9.10
C ALA A 94 4.85 -8.55 -10.45
N GLN A 95 3.56 -8.65 -10.83
CA GLN A 95 3.04 -8.05 -12.06
C GLN A 95 3.17 -6.52 -12.06
N ALA A 96 2.80 -5.87 -10.96
CA ALA A 96 2.93 -4.41 -10.83
C ALA A 96 4.39 -3.95 -10.91
N ALA A 97 5.31 -4.69 -10.27
CA ALA A 97 6.74 -4.38 -10.35
C ALA A 97 7.28 -4.54 -11.78
N ALA A 98 6.83 -5.56 -12.52
CA ALA A 98 7.21 -5.77 -13.91
C ALA A 98 6.70 -4.64 -14.81
N GLU A 99 5.43 -4.26 -14.69
CA GLU A 99 4.85 -3.16 -15.49
C GLU A 99 5.53 -1.82 -15.21
N LEU A 100 5.88 -1.56 -13.94
CA LEU A 100 6.62 -0.36 -13.57
C LEU A 100 8.00 -0.32 -14.21
N ARG A 101 8.73 -1.45 -14.24
CA ARG A 101 10.04 -1.57 -14.91
C ARG A 101 9.91 -1.34 -16.40
N ALA A 102 8.95 -2.01 -17.05
CA ALA A 102 8.70 -1.86 -18.48
C ALA A 102 8.37 -0.40 -18.85
N SER A 103 7.52 0.25 -18.05
CA SER A 103 7.18 1.66 -18.24
C SER A 103 8.38 2.58 -18.02
N THR A 104 9.24 2.28 -17.03
CA THR A 104 10.47 3.03 -16.80
C THR A 104 11.43 2.92 -17.98
N ALA A 105 11.60 1.72 -18.54
CA ALA A 105 12.44 1.49 -19.71
C ALA A 105 11.91 2.23 -20.95
N ARG A 106 10.60 2.18 -21.22
CA ARG A 106 9.95 2.92 -22.31
C ARG A 106 10.17 4.43 -22.20
N ILE A 107 9.99 4.99 -21.01
CA ILE A 107 10.23 6.42 -20.77
C ILE A 107 11.71 6.76 -20.97
N ALA A 108 12.63 5.97 -20.42
CA ALA A 108 14.07 6.20 -20.58
C ALA A 108 14.50 6.16 -22.05
N ALA A 109 13.95 5.24 -22.84
CA ALA A 109 14.22 5.14 -24.27
C ALA A 109 13.74 6.38 -25.05
N SER A 110 12.58 6.94 -24.68
CA SER A 110 12.04 8.17 -25.30
C SER A 110 12.78 9.46 -24.91
N LEU A 111 13.60 9.43 -23.86
CA LEU A 111 14.32 10.60 -23.39
C LEU A 111 15.66 10.76 -24.10
N PRO A 112 16.09 12.02 -24.34
CA PRO A 112 17.45 12.33 -24.78
C PRO A 112 18.48 11.70 -23.82
N PRO A 113 19.62 11.19 -24.34
CA PRO A 113 20.60 10.47 -23.55
C PRO A 113 21.13 11.30 -22.37
N GLU A 114 21.23 12.62 -22.52
CA GLU A 114 21.70 13.51 -21.44
C GLU A 114 20.72 13.58 -20.26
N LYS A 115 19.42 13.34 -20.49
CA LYS A 115 18.37 13.43 -19.46
C LYS A 115 18.08 12.09 -18.75
N ARG A 116 18.55 10.98 -19.31
CA ARG A 116 18.34 9.63 -18.74
C ARG A 116 18.91 9.47 -17.32
N PRO A 117 20.13 9.96 -17.00
CA PRO A 117 20.69 9.82 -15.65
C PRO A 117 19.85 10.51 -14.58
N GLU A 118 19.33 11.70 -14.88
CA GLU A 118 18.47 12.44 -13.94
C GLU A 118 17.12 11.73 -13.76
N PHE A 119 16.54 11.20 -14.85
CA PHE A 119 15.32 10.40 -14.78
C PHE A 119 15.49 9.17 -13.87
N TYR A 120 16.57 8.40 -14.06
CA TYR A 120 16.87 7.24 -13.21
C TYR A 120 17.05 7.63 -11.74
N ARG A 121 17.69 8.78 -11.46
CA ARG A 121 17.82 9.31 -10.09
C ARG A 121 16.47 9.62 -9.45
N LEU A 122 15.54 10.23 -10.20
CA LEU A 122 14.20 10.57 -9.72
C LEU A 122 13.34 9.33 -9.49
N ILE A 123 13.39 8.36 -10.41
CA ILE A 123 12.58 7.15 -10.31
C ILE A 123 13.09 6.21 -9.21
N ALA A 124 14.41 6.14 -8.97
CA ALA A 124 15.00 5.32 -7.91
C ALA A 124 14.44 5.67 -6.52
N LYS A 125 14.20 6.96 -6.22
CA LYS A 125 13.55 7.38 -4.97
C LYS A 125 12.13 6.82 -4.83
N ARG A 126 11.38 6.76 -5.94
CA ARG A 126 10.01 6.23 -5.95
C ARG A 126 10.01 4.72 -5.76
N TYR A 127 10.89 3.99 -6.46
CA TYR A 127 11.08 2.55 -6.29
C TYR A 127 11.47 2.21 -4.85
N HIS A 128 12.42 2.93 -4.27
CA HIS A 128 12.82 2.73 -2.87
C HIS A 128 11.64 2.95 -1.91
N ARG A 129 10.80 3.98 -2.10
CA ARG A 129 9.60 4.18 -1.26
C ARG A 129 8.64 2.99 -1.35
N LEU A 130 8.47 2.42 -2.54
CA LEU A 130 7.66 1.22 -2.75
C LEU A 130 8.33 -0.05 -2.20
N GLY A 131 9.64 -0.02 -1.90
CA GLY A 131 10.39 -1.21 -1.46
C GLY A 131 10.82 -2.10 -2.63
N LEU A 132 10.82 -1.55 -3.85
CA LEU A 132 11.34 -2.19 -5.06
C LEU A 132 12.82 -1.84 -5.25
N PRO A 133 13.63 -2.73 -5.85
CA PRO A 133 15.01 -2.41 -6.21
C PRO A 133 15.04 -1.30 -7.26
N ALA A 134 15.97 -0.36 -7.14
CA ALA A 134 16.08 0.75 -8.08
C ALA A 134 16.37 0.22 -9.50
N PRO A 135 15.73 0.79 -10.55
CA PRO A 135 16.04 0.42 -11.92
C PRO A 135 17.41 0.97 -12.29
N THR A 136 18.29 0.10 -12.77
CA THR A 136 19.63 0.46 -13.26
C THR A 136 19.63 0.61 -14.79
N PRO A 137 20.47 1.50 -15.35
CA PRO A 137 20.57 1.71 -16.80
C PRO A 137 20.95 0.44 -17.58
N GLU A 138 21.70 -0.48 -16.96
CA GLU A 138 22.13 -1.77 -17.55
C GLU A 138 21.04 -2.84 -17.57
N ALA A 139 19.96 -2.69 -16.82
CA ALA A 139 18.89 -3.70 -16.74
C ALA A 139 17.77 -3.48 -17.77
N ALA A 140 17.95 -2.53 -18.70
CA ALA A 140 17.08 -2.39 -19.85
C ALA A 140 17.49 -3.43 -20.92
N PRO A 141 16.56 -4.27 -21.41
CA PRO A 141 16.84 -5.22 -22.48
C PRO A 141 17.21 -4.50 -23.79
#